data_AF-A0A926BAY9-F1
#
_entry.id   AF-A0A926BAY9-F1
#
_cell.length_a   1.000
_cell.length_b   1.000
_cell.length_c   1.000
_cell.angle_alpha   90.00
_cell.angle_beta   90.00
_cell.angle_gamma   90.00
#
_symmetry.space_group_name_H-M   'P 1'
#
loop_
_entity.id
_entity.type
_entity.pdbx_description
1 polymer ?
#
loop_
_entity_poly.entity_id
_entity_poly.type
_entity_poly.pdbx_seq_one_letter_code
_entity_poly.pdbx_strand_id
1 'polypeptide(L)'
;MCIFSGSVESVSDTRIFARLFGKGAQFLAYDMRFVADEAVAMILPIPVSPGAGENAVRFLDLHHYTSLFDDLSKLFPSEELSVPVLRNVAVAASGTHASSAYGG
;
A
#
# COMPACT_ATOMS: atom_id res chain seq x y z
N MET A 1 -0.75 -0.71 -6.47
CA MET A 1 -0.87 0.28 -7.55
C MET A 1 -1.39 -0.46 -8.77
N CYS A 2 -2.48 -0.01 -9.38
CA CYS A 2 -3.01 -0.57 -10.63
C CYS A 2 -2.56 0.27 -11.83
N ILE A 3 -2.77 -0.26 -13.03
CA ILE A 3 -2.53 0.41 -14.31
C ILE A 3 -3.88 0.47 -15.03
N PHE A 4 -4.20 1.61 -15.63
CA PHE A 4 -5.33 1.72 -16.55
C PHE A 4 -4.84 1.64 -17.99
N SER A 5 -5.57 0.97 -18.87
CA SER A 5 -5.20 0.82 -20.28
C SER A 5 -5.36 2.11 -21.10
N GLY A 6 -5.92 3.16 -20.51
CA GLY A 6 -6.18 4.45 -21.13
C GLY A 6 -6.22 5.57 -20.10
N SER A 7 -6.63 6.76 -20.56
CA SER A 7 -6.70 7.95 -19.72
C SER A 7 -7.79 7.83 -18.65
N VAL A 8 -7.45 8.24 -17.44
CA VAL A 8 -8.37 8.35 -16.29
C VAL A 8 -8.20 9.76 -15.74
N GLU A 9 -9.31 10.45 -15.54
CA GLU A 9 -9.33 11.83 -15.03
C GLU A 9 -8.90 11.86 -13.57
N SER A 10 -9.45 10.97 -12.75
CA SER A 10 -9.14 10.90 -11.32
C SER A 10 -9.25 9.49 -10.75
N VAL A 11 -8.48 9.26 -9.69
CA VAL A 11 -8.53 8.08 -8.83
C VAL A 11 -8.56 8.56 -7.39
N SER A 12 -9.50 8.04 -6.60
CA SER A 12 -9.69 8.41 -5.20
C SER A 12 -10.15 7.22 -4.37
N ASP A 13 -10.18 7.39 -3.04
CA ASP A 13 -10.72 6.43 -2.07
C ASP A 13 -10.18 4.99 -2.25
N THR A 14 -8.91 4.84 -2.62
CA THR A 14 -8.29 3.52 -2.81
C THR A 14 -8.16 2.80 -1.47
N ARG A 15 -8.82 1.66 -1.33
CA ARG A 15 -8.77 0.75 -0.18
C ARG A 15 -8.24 -0.61 -0.62
N ILE A 16 -7.22 -1.10 0.09
CA ILE A 16 -6.59 -2.39 -0.20
C ILE A 16 -6.55 -3.20 1.09
N PHE A 17 -7.12 -4.40 1.06
CA PHE A 17 -6.96 -5.38 2.12
C PHE A 17 -6.17 -6.56 1.59
N ALA A 18 -5.08 -6.91 2.29
CA ALA A 18 -4.28 -8.08 1.99
C ALA A 18 -4.04 -8.86 3.28
N ARG A 19 -4.23 -10.18 3.24
CA ARG A 19 -3.95 -11.07 4.37
C ARG A 19 -3.44 -12.40 3.87
N LEU A 20 -2.35 -12.88 4.48
CA LEU A 20 -1.86 -14.24 4.25
C LEU A 20 -2.88 -15.27 4.75
N PHE A 21 -3.06 -16.32 3.98
CA PHE A 21 -3.94 -17.44 4.30
C PHE A 21 -3.20 -18.77 4.12
N GLY A 22 -3.00 -19.49 5.23
CA GLY A 22 -2.27 -20.75 5.22
C GLY A 22 -0.85 -20.63 4.67
N LYS A 23 -0.36 -21.70 4.03
CA LYS A 23 0.97 -21.73 3.41
C LYS A 23 0.86 -21.44 1.92
N GLY A 24 1.18 -20.22 1.51
CA GLY A 24 1.34 -19.85 0.10
C GLY A 24 0.10 -19.25 -0.59
N ALA A 25 -0.95 -18.92 0.15
CA ALA A 25 -2.10 -18.18 -0.39
C ALA A 25 -2.28 -16.82 0.31
N GLN A 26 -2.96 -15.91 -0.36
CA GLN A 26 -3.35 -14.61 0.18
C GLN A 26 -4.78 -14.29 -0.24
N PHE A 27 -5.52 -13.66 0.66
CA PHE A 27 -6.74 -12.94 0.30
C PHE A 27 -6.36 -11.51 -0.05
N LEU A 28 -6.88 -11.04 -1.19
CA LEU A 28 -6.72 -9.68 -1.66
C LEU A 28 -8.11 -9.14 -2.00
N ALA A 29 -8.48 -8.02 -1.41
CA ALA A 29 -9.63 -7.22 -1.80
C ALA A 29 -9.16 -5.81 -2.15
N TYR A 30 -9.74 -5.24 -3.20
CA TYR A 30 -9.36 -3.94 -3.72
C TYR A 30 -10.64 -3.16 -4.03
N ASP A 31 -10.70 -1.91 -3.59
CA ASP A 31 -11.79 -0.99 -3.88
C ASP A 31 -11.22 0.41 -4.17
N MET A 32 -11.83 1.13 -5.08
CA MET A 32 -11.44 2.49 -5.46
C MET A 32 -12.59 3.20 -6.15
N ARG A 33 -12.53 4.53 -6.18
CA ARG A 33 -13.34 5.35 -7.09
C ARG A 33 -12.46 5.90 -8.20
N PHE A 34 -12.94 5.88 -9.43
CA PHE A 34 -12.25 6.49 -10.56
C PHE A 34 -13.24 7.11 -11.55
N VAL A 35 -12.75 8.07 -12.34
CA VAL A 35 -13.51 8.74 -13.40
C VAL A 35 -12.74 8.63 -14.70
N ALA A 36 -13.40 8.17 -15.77
CA ALA A 36 -12.84 8.06 -17.10
C ALA A 36 -13.91 8.38 -18.15
N ASP A 37 -13.51 9.07 -19.22
CA ASP A 37 -14.39 9.45 -20.34
C ASP A 37 -14.67 8.28 -21.29
N GLU A 38 -13.79 7.28 -21.30
CA GLU A 38 -13.87 6.11 -22.17
C GLU A 38 -13.79 4.81 -21.35
N ALA A 39 -14.24 3.71 -21.96
CA ALA A 39 -14.08 2.39 -21.36
C ALA A 39 -12.60 2.02 -21.26
N VAL A 40 -12.14 1.73 -20.04
CA VAL A 40 -10.75 1.33 -19.75
C VAL A 40 -10.70 -0.02 -19.05
N ALA A 41 -9.63 -0.76 -19.28
CA ALA A 41 -9.29 -1.92 -18.47
C ALA A 41 -8.45 -1.49 -17.27
N MET A 42 -8.78 -2.01 -16.09
CA MET A 42 -7.91 -1.93 -14.92
C MET A 42 -7.06 -3.20 -14.84
N ILE A 43 -5.75 -3.03 -14.93
CA ILE A 43 -4.75 -4.09 -14.84
C ILE A 43 -4.15 -4.04 -13.44
N LEU A 44 -4.35 -5.10 -12.66
CA LEU A 44 -3.78 -5.24 -11.32
C LEU A 44 -2.67 -6.29 -11.33
N PRO A 45 -1.39 -5.88 -11.26
CA PRO A 45 -0.29 -6.82 -11.08
C PRO A 45 -0.40 -7.46 -9.68
N ILE A 46 -0.65 -8.77 -9.64
CA ILE A 46 -0.71 -9.53 -8.39
C ILE A 46 0.37 -10.61 -8.37
N PRO A 47 1.12 -10.77 -7.27
CA PRO A 47 2.11 -11.82 -7.16
C PRO A 47 1.39 -13.17 -7.02
N VAL A 48 1.88 -14.15 -7.78
CA VAL A 48 1.43 -15.54 -7.74
C VAL A 48 2.64 -16.46 -7.48
N SER A 49 2.39 -17.66 -6.97
CA SER A 49 3.46 -18.64 -6.81
C SER A 49 4.08 -19.00 -8.16
N PRO A 50 5.42 -19.15 -8.26
CA PRO A 50 6.08 -19.59 -9.49
C PRO A 50 5.48 -20.92 -9.99
N GLY A 51 5.20 -21.00 -11.30
CA GLY A 51 4.63 -22.20 -11.91
C GLY A 51 3.14 -22.46 -11.63
N ALA A 52 2.43 -21.55 -10.94
CA ALA A 52 1.01 -21.72 -10.64
C ALA A 52 0.09 -21.60 -11.89
N GLY A 53 0.60 -21.04 -12.98
CA GLY A 53 -0.12 -20.94 -14.26
C GLY A 53 -1.34 -20.01 -14.19
N GLU A 54 -2.29 -20.20 -15.10
CA GLU A 54 -3.48 -19.34 -15.24
C GLU A 54 -4.48 -19.50 -14.09
N ASN A 55 -4.48 -20.65 -13.41
CA ASN A 55 -5.38 -20.95 -12.28
C ASN A 55 -4.85 -20.47 -10.92
N ALA A 56 -3.79 -19.65 -10.92
CA ALA A 56 -3.18 -19.12 -9.70
C ALA A 56 -4.09 -18.17 -8.91
N VAL A 57 -5.18 -17.71 -9.53
CA VAL A 57 -6.09 -16.71 -9.00
C VAL A 57 -7.51 -17.29 -9.02
N ARG A 58 -8.22 -17.11 -7.90
CA ARG A 58 -9.63 -17.46 -7.79
C ARG A 58 -10.41 -16.22 -7.38
N PHE A 59 -11.41 -15.86 -8.17
CA PHE A 59 -12.31 -14.77 -7.83
C PHE A 59 -13.38 -15.26 -6.87
N LEU A 60 -13.63 -14.48 -5.83
CA LEU A 60 -14.74 -14.69 -4.91
C LEU A 60 -15.82 -13.68 -5.26
N ASP A 61 -17.01 -14.17 -5.54
CA ASP A 61 -18.17 -13.30 -5.76
C ASP A 61 -18.68 -12.78 -4.42
N LEU A 62 -18.64 -11.46 -4.27
CA LEU A 62 -19.08 -10.73 -3.09
C LEU A 62 -20.12 -9.67 -3.46
N HIS A 63 -20.83 -9.77 -4.59
CA HIS A 63 -21.74 -8.71 -5.04
C HIS A 63 -22.85 -8.37 -4.03
N HIS A 64 -23.20 -9.30 -3.13
CA HIS A 64 -24.19 -9.07 -2.07
C HIS A 64 -23.59 -8.47 -0.79
N TYR A 65 -22.27 -8.37 -0.69
CA TYR A 65 -21.58 -7.87 0.50
C TYR A 65 -20.92 -6.50 0.24
N THR A 66 -21.76 -5.51 -0.01
CA THR A 66 -21.33 -4.15 -0.39
C THR A 66 -20.64 -3.38 0.74
N SER A 67 -20.75 -3.82 2.00
CA SER A 67 -20.14 -3.20 3.18
C SER A 67 -18.78 -3.77 3.57
N LEU A 68 -18.17 -4.64 2.74
CA LEU A 68 -16.93 -5.37 3.06
C LEU A 68 -15.86 -4.48 3.71
N PHE A 69 -15.50 -3.36 3.09
CA PHE A 69 -14.43 -2.49 3.61
C PHE A 69 -14.83 -1.69 4.86
N ASP A 70 -16.12 -1.46 5.06
CA ASP A 70 -16.64 -0.79 6.26
C ASP A 70 -16.64 -1.75 7.46
N ASP A 71 -16.81 -3.05 7.21
CA ASP A 71 -16.67 -4.08 8.23
C ASP A 71 -15.21 -4.42 8.50
N LEU A 72 -14.35 -4.44 7.48
CA LEU A 72 -12.90 -4.61 7.66
C LEU A 72 -12.28 -3.48 8.47
N SER A 73 -12.71 -2.23 8.28
CA SER A 73 -12.16 -1.08 9.01
C SER A 73 -12.37 -1.17 10.52
N LYS A 74 -13.45 -1.81 10.98
CA LYS A 74 -13.72 -2.07 12.40
C LYS A 74 -12.67 -2.94 13.09
N LEU A 75 -11.89 -3.71 12.31
CA LEU A 75 -10.80 -4.55 12.81
C LEU A 75 -9.47 -3.77 12.98
N PHE A 76 -9.42 -2.52 12.51
CA PHE A 76 -8.26 -1.64 12.60
C PHE A 76 -8.65 -0.35 13.33
N PRO A 77 -8.91 -0.41 14.65
CA PRO A 77 -9.21 0.79 15.41
C PRO A 77 -8.07 1.80 15.23
N SER A 78 -8.41 3.06 14.98
CA SER A 78 -7.45 4.15 14.96
C SER A 78 -6.97 4.35 16.40
N GLU A 79 -5.82 3.76 16.73
CA GLU A 79 -5.05 4.24 17.87
C GLU A 79 -4.72 5.71 17.55
N GLU A 80 -5.30 6.66 18.30
CA GLU A 80 -4.72 8.00 18.38
C GLU A 80 -3.33 7.80 18.97
N LEU A 81 -2.33 7.59 18.11
CA LEU A 81 -0.95 7.62 18.52
C LEU A 81 -0.71 9.03 19.03
N SER A 82 -0.75 9.19 20.36
CA SER A 82 -0.29 10.38 21.04
C SER A 82 1.23 10.43 20.86
N VAL A 83 1.70 10.87 19.70
CA VAL A 83 3.13 11.04 19.45
C VAL A 83 3.57 12.20 20.35
N PRO A 84 4.47 11.98 21.33
CA PRO A 84 5.07 13.10 22.03
C PRO A 84 5.87 13.88 20.99
N VAL A 85 5.59 15.18 20.84
CA VAL A 85 6.39 16.07 20.00
C VAL A 85 7.83 16.03 20.52
N LEU A 86 8.71 15.32 19.81
CA LEU A 86 10.15 15.36 20.08
C LEU A 86 10.62 16.78 19.76
N ARG A 87 10.87 17.57 20.80
CA ARG A 87 11.56 18.86 20.67
C ARG A 87 13.01 18.58 20.26
N ASN A 88 13.42 19.10 19.12
CA ASN A 88 14.80 19.04 18.65
C ASN A 88 15.73 19.61 19.74
N VAL A 89 16.55 18.76 20.36
CA VAL A 89 17.67 19.20 21.18
C VAL A 89 18.78 19.62 20.22
N ALA A 90 19.09 20.91 20.19
CA ALA A 90 20.25 21.41 19.46
C ALA A 90 21.52 20.85 20.11
N VAL A 91 22.21 19.94 19.42
CA VAL A 91 23.56 19.53 19.81
C VAL A 91 24.52 20.61 19.33
N ALA A 92 25.05 21.40 20.26
CA ALA A 92 26.13 22.33 19.96
C ALA A 92 27.39 21.52 19.60
N ALA A 93 27.77 21.52 18.33
CA ALA A 93 29.07 21.02 17.91
C ALA A 93 30.15 22.00 18.38
N SER A 94 30.82 21.69 19.50
CA SER A 94 32.07 22.34 19.86
C SER A 94 33.15 21.84 18.89
N GLY A 95 33.42 22.63 17.86
CA GLY A 95 34.52 22.39 16.94
C GLY A 95 35.86 22.56 17.64
N THR A 96 36.72 21.56 17.54
CA THR A 96 38.17 21.71 17.68
C THR A 96 38.84 21.09 16.47
N HIS A 97 39.41 21.98 15.64
CA HIS A 97 40.29 21.65 14.54
C HIS A 97 41.50 20.83 15.02
N ALA A 98 41.81 19.75 14.30
CA ALA A 98 43.16 19.19 14.27
C ALA A 98 43.47 18.75 12.82
N SER A 99 44.22 19.60 12.14
CA SER A 99 44.90 19.32 10.87
C SER A 99 45.99 18.28 11.10
N SER A 100 46.05 17.22 10.29
CA SER A 100 47.23 16.35 10.21
C SER A 100 47.47 15.84 8.79
N ALA A 101 48.44 16.50 8.16
CA ALA A 101 49.42 16.07 7.15
C ALA A 101 49.17 14.77 6.35
N TYR A 102 48.99 14.92 5.04
CA TYR A 102 49.55 14.01 4.05
C TYR A 102 50.75 14.70 3.40
N GLY A 103 51.93 14.13 3.60
CA GLY A 103 53.17 14.49 2.91
C GLY A 103 54.09 13.28 2.92
N GLY A 104 54.56 12.88 1.74
CA GLY A 104 55.51 11.79 1.52
C GLY A 104 54.98 10.71 0.61
#